data_AF-I3X8G3-F1
#
_entry.id   AF-I3X8G3-F1
#
_cell.length_a   1.000
_cell.length_b   1.000
_cell.length_c   1.000
_cell.angle_alpha   90.00
_cell.angle_beta   90.00
_cell.angle_gamma   90.00
#
_symmetry.space_group_name_H-M   'P 1'
#
loop_
_entity.id
_entity.type
_entity.pdbx_description
1 polymer ?
#
loop_
_entity_poly.entity_id
_entity_poly.type
_entity_poly.pdbx_seq_one_letter_code
_entity_poly.pdbx_strand_id
1 'polypeptide(L)' 'MVRVCLQAIASAALPLGAVRIRAASAGPFVSQRDGALTAPIAVRIDYAGQGGIEVRRARVRCHLDSNGMVIAVN' A
#
# COMPACT_ATOMS: atom_id res chain seq x y z
N MET A 1 4.08 6.94 -7.99
CA MET A 1 4.43 6.27 -6.71
C MET A 1 3.25 5.53 -6.07
N VAL A 2 2.14 6.18 -5.72
CA VAL A 2 0.98 5.50 -5.06
C VAL A 2 0.52 4.25 -5.84
N ARG A 3 0.54 4.28 -7.18
CA ARG A 3 0.17 3.13 -8.02
C ARG A 3 1.06 1.88 -7.82
N VAL A 4 2.37 2.06 -7.67
CA VAL A 4 3.31 0.94 -7.47
C VAL A 4 3.12 0.35 -6.07
N CYS A 5 2.94 1.20 -5.06
CA CYS A 5 2.59 0.77 -3.70
C CYS A 5 1.25 0.04 -3.67
N LEU A 6 0.25 0.52 -4.42
CA LEU A 6 -1.05 -0.14 -4.55
C LEU A 6 -0.91 -1.55 -5.15
N GLN A 7 -0.05 -1.74 -6.15
CA GLN A 7 0.21 -3.07 -6.73
C GLN A 7 0.82 -4.02 -5.70
N ALA A 8 1.80 -3.56 -4.91
CA ALA A 8 2.41 -4.37 -3.85
C ALA A 8 1.42 -4.72 -2.72
N ILE A 9 0.54 -3.79 -2.35
CA ILE A 9 -0.54 -4.06 -1.38
C ILE A 9 -1.53 -5.07 -1.97
N ALA A 10 -1.89 -4.92 -3.26
CA ALA A 10 -2.83 -5.81 -3.92
C ALA A 10 -2.31 -7.25 -4.05
N SER A 11 -1.03 -7.45 -4.35
CA SER A 11 -0.46 -8.80 -4.43
C SER A 11 -0.52 -9.54 -3.09
N ALA A 12 -0.44 -8.82 -1.96
CA ALA A 12 -0.62 -9.39 -0.63
C ALA A 12 -2.09 -9.55 -0.22
N ALA A 13 -2.96 -8.61 -0.61
CA ALA A 13 -4.35 -8.57 -0.15
C ALA A 13 -5.32 -9.43 -0.97
N LEU A 14 -5.11 -9.56 -2.29
CA LEU A 14 -5.97 -10.35 -3.17
C LEU A 14 -6.04 -11.84 -2.77
N PRO A 15 -4.94 -12.53 -2.44
CA PRO A 15 -4.99 -13.91 -1.96
C PRO A 15 -5.76 -14.09 -0.65
N LEU A 16 -5.92 -13.02 0.12
CA LEU A 16 -6.66 -12.98 1.38
C LEU A 16 -8.16 -12.64 1.20
N GLY A 17 -8.64 -12.55 -0.05
CA GLY A 17 -10.05 -12.28 -0.35
C GLY A 17 -10.42 -10.80 -0.44
N ALA A 18 -9.45 -9.92 -0.67
CA ALA A 18 -9.73 -8.51 -0.93
C ALA A 18 -10.53 -8.35 -2.23
N VAL A 19 -11.66 -7.63 -2.16
CA VAL A 19 -12.54 -7.36 -3.32
C VAL A 19 -12.45 -5.93 -3.82
N ARG A 20 -12.02 -4.99 -2.96
CA ARG A 20 -11.74 -3.61 -3.36
C ARG A 20 -10.62 -3.04 -2.52
N ILE A 21 -9.65 -2.44 -3.19
CA ILE A 21 -8.49 -1.82 -2.55
C ILE A 21 -8.42 -0.36 -3.01
N ARG A 22 -8.28 0.55 -2.06
CA ARG A 22 -8.05 1.97 -2.32
C ARG A 22 -6.83 2.42 -1.56
N ALA A 23 -5.92 3.10 -2.24
CA ALA A 23 -4.74 3.70 -1.64
C ALA A 23 -4.66 5.18 -2.02
N ALA A 24 -4.26 6.00 -1.07
CA ALA A 24 -4.01 7.42 -1.27
C ALA A 24 -2.72 7.82 -0.56
N SER A 25 -2.05 8.87 -1.05
CA SER A 25 -0.96 9.46 -0.29
C SER A 25 -1.49 9.97 1.04
N ALA A 26 -0.78 9.68 2.12
CA ALA A 26 -1.17 10.09 3.47
C ALA A 26 -0.29 11.26 3.99
N GLY A 27 0.65 11.75 3.18
CA GLY A 27 1.58 12.80 3.55
C GLY A 27 2.68 13.01 2.50
N PRO A 28 3.70 13.82 2.82
CA PRO A 28 4.84 14.03 1.93
C PRO A 28 5.69 12.77 1.80
N PHE A 29 6.32 12.61 0.64
CA PHE A 29 7.33 11.58 0.40
C PHE A 29 8.63 12.00 1.08
N VAL A 30 9.33 11.04 1.67
CA VAL A 30 10.63 11.26 2.29
C VAL A 30 11.69 10.63 1.41
N SER A 31 12.54 11.45 0.81
CA SER A 31 13.73 10.98 0.08
C SER A 31 14.87 10.68 1.04
N GLN A 32 15.57 9.59 0.77
CA GLN A 32 16.76 9.16 1.51
C GLN A 32 18.02 9.49 0.70
N ARG A 33 19.19 9.50 1.37
CA ARG A 33 20.47 9.96 0.78
C ARG A 33 20.96 9.06 -0.36
N ASP A 34 20.55 7.81 -0.38
CA ASP A 34 20.85 6.77 -1.37
C ASP A 34 19.88 6.80 -2.57
N GLY A 35 18.94 7.75 -2.61
CA GLY A 35 17.92 7.85 -3.65
C GLY A 35 16.67 6.99 -3.38
N ALA A 36 16.63 6.25 -2.27
CA ALA A 36 15.42 5.54 -1.85
C ALA A 36 14.32 6.53 -1.43
N LEU A 37 13.07 6.09 -1.52
CA LEU A 37 11.90 6.89 -1.19
C LEU A 37 11.01 6.16 -0.20
N THR A 38 10.53 6.87 0.83
CA THR A 38 9.49 6.37 1.72
C THR A 38 8.21 7.17 1.50
N ALA A 39 7.16 6.47 1.09
CA ALA A 39 5.84 7.03 0.82
C ALA A 39 4.86 6.62 1.93
N PRO A 40 4.32 7.54 2.74
CA PRO A 40 3.23 7.23 3.65
C PRO A 40 1.93 7.08 2.85
N ILE A 41 1.30 5.91 2.91
CA ILE A 41 0.09 5.55 2.16
C ILE A 41 -1.04 5.22 3.13
N ALA A 42 -2.20 5.82 2.91
CA ALA A 42 -3.45 5.45 3.58
C ALA A 42 -4.17 4.44 2.70
N VAL A 43 -4.52 3.30 3.29
CA VAL A 43 -5.11 2.18 2.57
C VAL A 43 -6.45 1.84 3.20
N ARG A 44 -7.42 1.58 2.33
CA ARG A 44 -8.69 0.95 2.67
C ARG A 44 -8.85 -0.31 1.83
N ILE A 45 -9.05 -1.43 2.49
CA ILE A 45 -9.27 -2.73 1.86
C ILE A 45 -10.62 -3.25 2.32
N ASP A 46 -11.46 -3.57 1.35
CA ASP A 46 -12.74 -4.22 1.55
C ASP A 46 -12.52 -5.72 1.24
N TYR A 47 -12.78 -6.59 2.21
CA TYR A 47 -12.66 -8.06 2.12
C TYR A 47 -14.03 -8.72 2.04
N ALA A 48 -14.17 -9.77 1.24
CA ALA A 48 -15.35 -10.62 1.29
C ALA A 48 -15.26 -11.56 2.49
N GLY A 49 -16.20 -11.44 3.43
CA GLY A 49 -16.35 -12.30 4.60
C GLY A 49 -17.69 -13.03 4.62
N GLN A 50 -17.87 -13.96 5.56
CA GLN A 50 -19.07 -14.82 5.63
C GLN A 50 -20.38 -14.06 5.95
N GLY A 51 -20.31 -12.80 6.38
CA GLY A 51 -21.47 -11.95 6.70
C GLY A 51 -21.55 -10.65 5.90
N GLY A 52 -20.72 -10.49 4.85
CA GLY A 52 -20.68 -9.27 4.04
C GLY A 52 -19.27 -8.72 3.84
N ILE A 53 -19.16 -7.41 3.67
CA ILE A 53 -17.88 -6.73 3.40
C ILE A 53 -17.24 -6.29 4.71
N GLU A 54 -16.05 -6.81 5.00
CA GLU A 54 -15.21 -6.32 6.10
C GLU A 54 -14.27 -5.23 5.58
N VAL A 55 -14.27 -4.06 6.23
CA VAL A 55 -13.43 -2.93 5.83
C VAL A 55 -12.26 -2.79 6.79
N ARG A 56 -11.04 -3.00 6.28
CA ARG A 56 -9.79 -2.77 7.02
C ARG A 56 -9.10 -1.51 6.52
N ARG A 57 -8.73 -0.63 7.45
CA ARG A 57 -7.98 0.59 7.16
C ARG A 57 -6.64 0.55 7.85
N ALA A 58 -5.60 0.96 7.14
CA ALA A 58 -4.26 1.04 7.67
C ALA A 58 -3.53 2.25 7.05
N ARG A 59 -2.58 2.78 7.81
CA ARG A 59 -1.59 3.70 7.28
C ARG A 59 -0.25 2.96 7.27
N VAL A 60 0.31 2.79 6.08
CA VAL A 60 1.55 2.04 5.86
C VAL A 60 2.61 2.96 5.26
N ARG A 61 3.87 2.60 5.44
CA ARG A 61 5.01 3.18 4.73
C ARG A 61 5.42 2.21 3.63
N CYS A 62 5.38 2.72 2.40
CA CYS A 62 5.86 2.02 1.23
C CYS A 62 7.28 2.51 0.94
N HIS A 63 8.25 1.61 1.00
CA HIS A 63 9.66 1.89 0.74
C HIS A 63 9.98 1.48 -0.68
N LEU A 64 10.55 2.42 -1.43
CA LEU A 64 10.97 2.24 -2.81
C LEU A 64 12.48 2.42 -2.92
N ASP A 65 13.12 1.61 -3.76
CA ASP A 65 14.51 1.81 -4.13
C ASP A 65 14.68 3.03 -5.07
N SER A 66 15.92 3.31 -5.46
CA SER A 66 16.25 4.39 -6.40
C SER A 66 15.67 4.21 -7.80
N ASN A 67 15.24 2.99 -8.17
CA ASN A 67 14.55 2.69 -9.42
C ASN A 67 13.03 2.87 -9.31
N GLY A 68 12.50 3.19 -8.12
CA GLY A 68 11.07 3.30 -7.86
C GLY A 68 10.35 1.96 -7.71
N MET A 69 11.08 0.88 -7.43
CA MET A 69 10.53 -0.44 -7.13
C MET A 69 10.25 -0.60 -5.64
N VAL A 70 9.12 -1.21 -5.28
CA VAL A 70 8.76 -1.44 -3.87
C VAL A 70 9.62 -2.54 -3.29
N ILE A 71 10.37 -2.22 -2.23
CA ILE A 71 11.22 -3.16 -1.50
C ILE A 71 10.65 -3.53 -0.12
N ALA A 72 9.76 -2.71 0.44
CA ALA A 72 9.05 -3.03 1.68
C ALA A 72 7.74 -2.25 1.84
N VAL A 73 6.79 -2.82 2.57
CA VAL A 73 5.55 -2.17 3.03
C VAL A 73 5.35 -2.51 4.51
N ASN A 74 5.32 -1.50 5.39
CA ASN A 74 5.18 -1.71 6.85
C ASN A 74 4.35 -0.65 7.59
#